data_AF-A0A966JBD4-F1
#
_entry.id   AF-A0A966JBD4-F1
#
_cell.length_a   1.000
_cell.length_b   1.000
_cell.length_c   1.000
_cell.angle_alpha   90.00
_cell.angle_beta   90.00
_cell.angle_gamma   90.00
#
_symmetry.space_group_name_H-M   'P 1'
#
loop_
_entity.id
_entity.type
_entity.pdbx_description
1 polymer ?
#
loop_
_entity_poly.entity_id
_entity_poly.type
_entity_poly.pdbx_seq_one_letter_code
_entity_poly.pdbx_strand_id
1 'polypeptide(L)'
;MEFAGYATLQDAELNSFTFAALGSGTTLEYLQSVSGLDDSFEWFGGTVDGKYLVSYEAGDDHFDTSEGYRGRNQFLIAYQSTFLTPRAGAGAVSADPQGFEVDGCNGGGCTAPSGANAQSAGRDDGLWTMNMFANFTVIGTGSATTPANGGVGMVLRRGTGGYYFNGVIARTARQAISMRDSTTNNRFQVDSLFVKNNYFAEAGVQNSGVVFDPAGTNFGQQTAFAARNQINEVAASTVTAASLFTTLPATPTNGASFDWSPAASSPIATGGLSAFTADPRITARAGTFITPTAYRGAAAPGGAKWWANWTNYARN
;
A
#
# COMPACT_ATOMS: atom_id res chain seq x y z
N MET A 1 7.10 -17.24 3.14
CA MET A 1 7.38 -17.16 4.58
C MET A 1 6.04 -17.24 5.28
N GLU A 2 5.89 -18.16 6.23
CA GLU A 2 4.65 -18.33 7.00
C GLU A 2 4.99 -18.18 8.49
N PHE A 3 4.21 -17.39 9.24
CA PHE A 3 4.31 -17.26 10.69
C PHE A 3 5.70 -16.85 11.23
N ALA A 4 6.23 -15.70 10.78
CA ALA A 4 7.56 -15.23 11.17
C ALA A 4 7.79 -15.22 12.70
N GLY A 5 6.77 -14.91 13.48
CA GLY A 5 6.85 -14.84 14.93
C GLY A 5 6.17 -13.58 15.46
N TYR A 6 6.66 -13.08 16.59
CA TYR A 6 6.21 -11.86 17.28
C TYR A 6 7.40 -11.12 17.90
N ALA A 7 7.18 -9.87 18.28
CA ALA A 7 8.17 -9.04 18.96
C ALA A 7 8.79 -9.74 20.18
N THR A 8 10.12 -9.84 20.21
CA THR A 8 10.84 -10.49 21.33
C THR A 8 11.18 -9.52 22.46
N LEU A 9 11.16 -8.22 22.16
CA LEU A 9 11.27 -7.10 23.09
C LEU A 9 10.31 -5.99 22.63
N GLN A 10 9.99 -5.05 23.52
CA GLN A 10 9.30 -3.83 23.11
C GLN A 10 10.10 -3.10 22.04
N ASP A 11 9.43 -2.66 20.97
CA ASP A 11 10.03 -2.00 19.80
C ASP A 11 11.07 -2.88 19.05
N ALA A 12 11.03 -4.20 19.22
CA ALA A 12 11.83 -5.20 18.50
C ALA A 12 10.93 -6.24 17.84
N GLU A 13 10.01 -5.71 17.07
CA GLU A 13 9.05 -6.35 16.19
C GLU A 13 9.75 -7.22 15.12
N LEU A 14 9.10 -8.33 14.76
CA LEU A 14 9.67 -9.34 13.89
C LEU A 14 8.84 -9.47 12.63
N ASN A 15 9.22 -8.67 11.65
CA ASN A 15 8.58 -8.65 10.35
C ASN A 15 8.81 -9.96 9.62
N SER A 16 7.88 -10.22 8.73
CA SER A 16 7.94 -11.32 7.80
C SER A 16 9.12 -11.22 6.83
N PHE A 17 9.32 -10.03 6.27
CA PHE A 17 10.49 -9.66 5.51
C PHE A 17 10.94 -8.28 5.95
N THR A 18 12.15 -8.21 6.52
CA THR A 18 12.81 -6.95 6.84
C THR A 18 13.89 -6.66 5.79
N PHE A 19 13.81 -5.50 5.15
CA PHE A 19 14.81 -5.03 4.19
C PHE A 19 15.52 -3.80 4.73
N ALA A 20 16.60 -4.01 5.47
CA ALA A 20 17.38 -2.94 6.06
C ALA A 20 18.47 -2.44 5.09
N ALA A 21 18.29 -1.24 4.53
CA ALA A 21 19.22 -0.53 3.67
C ALA A 21 19.74 -1.33 2.45
N LEU A 22 18.93 -2.25 1.93
CA LEU A 22 19.33 -3.07 0.77
C LEU A 22 19.48 -2.23 -0.51
N GLY A 23 20.50 -2.54 -1.30
CA GLY A 23 20.82 -1.83 -2.54
C GLY A 23 20.07 -2.37 -3.77
N SER A 24 20.05 -1.58 -4.84
CA SER A 24 19.40 -1.91 -6.13
C SER A 24 20.03 -3.08 -6.91
N GLY A 25 21.16 -3.62 -6.46
CA GLY A 25 21.74 -4.85 -7.00
C GLY A 25 21.09 -6.14 -6.49
N THR A 26 20.17 -6.03 -5.52
CA THR A 26 19.45 -7.17 -4.94
C THR A 26 18.14 -7.43 -5.69
N THR A 27 17.82 -8.70 -5.92
CA THR A 27 16.56 -9.13 -6.52
C THR A 27 15.56 -9.52 -5.44
N LEU A 28 14.42 -8.83 -5.37
CA LEU A 28 13.27 -9.19 -4.55
C LEU A 28 12.09 -9.55 -5.46
N GLU A 29 11.96 -10.83 -5.81
CA GLU A 29 10.87 -11.30 -6.65
C GLU A 29 10.22 -12.56 -6.09
N TYR A 30 8.91 -12.71 -6.31
CA TYR A 30 8.13 -13.89 -5.93
C TYR A 30 8.21 -14.20 -4.43
N LEU A 31 7.95 -13.18 -3.62
CA LEU A 31 7.93 -13.29 -2.18
C LEU A 31 6.49 -13.29 -1.67
N GLN A 32 6.18 -14.25 -0.79
CA GLN A 32 4.91 -14.29 -0.10
C GLN A 32 5.12 -14.28 1.42
N SER A 33 4.40 -13.42 2.12
CA SER A 33 4.17 -13.52 3.57
C SER A 33 2.75 -14.02 3.86
N VAL A 34 2.64 -14.91 4.84
CA VAL A 34 1.37 -15.43 5.35
C VAL A 34 1.37 -15.38 6.88
N SER A 35 0.41 -14.64 7.46
CA SER A 35 0.08 -14.74 8.90
C SER A 35 1.24 -14.48 9.87
N GLY A 36 2.18 -13.58 9.54
CA GLY A 36 3.10 -13.00 10.52
C GLY A 36 2.36 -12.10 11.50
N LEU A 37 2.80 -12.00 12.77
CA LEU A 37 2.11 -11.15 13.78
C LEU A 37 2.48 -9.67 13.69
N ASP A 38 3.25 -9.34 12.67
CA ASP A 38 3.92 -8.08 12.43
C ASP A 38 3.86 -7.77 10.92
N ASP A 39 4.61 -6.78 10.48
CA ASP A 39 4.66 -6.38 9.08
C ASP A 39 4.99 -7.52 8.13
N SER A 40 4.29 -7.55 6.99
CA SER A 40 4.55 -8.54 5.95
C SER A 40 5.79 -8.20 5.12
N PHE A 41 5.98 -6.93 4.82
CA PHE A 41 7.16 -6.44 4.12
C PHE A 41 7.47 -5.06 4.67
N GLU A 42 8.63 -4.91 5.30
CA GLU A 42 9.08 -3.62 5.80
C GLU A 42 10.44 -3.25 5.22
N TRP A 43 10.50 -2.06 4.62
CA TRP A 43 11.75 -1.49 4.13
C TRP A 43 12.23 -0.38 5.07
N PHE A 44 13.41 -0.56 5.64
CA PHE A 44 14.12 0.48 6.39
C PHE A 44 15.20 1.09 5.51
N GLY A 45 14.87 2.15 4.78
CA GLY A 45 15.78 2.80 3.86
C GLY A 45 16.23 1.91 2.69
N GLY A 46 17.26 2.35 1.97
CA GLY A 46 17.82 1.61 0.83
C GLY A 46 17.13 1.88 -0.50
N THR A 47 17.55 1.13 -1.52
CA THR A 47 17.18 1.34 -2.93
C THR A 47 16.79 0.04 -3.65
N VAL A 48 16.64 -1.06 -2.91
CA VAL A 48 16.24 -2.34 -3.48
C VAL A 48 14.87 -2.22 -4.16
N ASP A 49 14.76 -2.81 -5.34
CA ASP A 49 13.51 -2.88 -6.08
C ASP A 49 12.84 -4.24 -5.89
N GLY A 50 11.51 -4.27 -5.96
CA GLY A 50 10.71 -5.48 -5.75
C GLY A 50 9.64 -5.72 -6.80
N LYS A 51 9.34 -6.99 -7.07
CA LYS A 51 8.26 -7.37 -7.99
C LYS A 51 7.55 -8.63 -7.52
N TYR A 52 6.25 -8.74 -7.78
CA TYR A 52 5.48 -9.95 -7.46
C TYR A 52 5.51 -10.28 -5.96
N LEU A 53 4.99 -9.35 -5.16
CA LEU A 53 4.97 -9.45 -3.70
C LEU A 53 3.53 -9.75 -3.24
N VAL A 54 3.35 -10.73 -2.38
CA VAL A 54 2.04 -11.13 -1.86
C VAL A 54 2.07 -11.14 -0.34
N SER A 55 1.24 -10.31 0.29
CA SER A 55 0.97 -10.33 1.72
C SER A 55 -0.43 -10.86 1.97
N TYR A 56 -0.55 -11.80 2.90
CA TYR A 56 -1.80 -12.46 3.23
C TYR A 56 -1.97 -12.56 4.75
N GLU A 57 -3.03 -11.93 5.28
CA GLU A 57 -3.36 -11.89 6.70
C GLU A 57 -2.21 -11.34 7.57
N ALA A 58 -1.84 -10.06 7.41
CA ALA A 58 -0.79 -9.45 8.24
C ALA A 58 -1.28 -9.22 9.68
N GLY A 59 -0.37 -9.31 10.65
CA GLY A 59 -0.62 -8.99 12.05
C GLY A 59 -0.45 -7.50 12.35
N ASP A 60 0.40 -6.82 11.58
CA ASP A 60 0.47 -5.37 11.49
C ASP A 60 0.20 -4.89 10.05
N ASP A 61 1.18 -4.28 9.37
CA ASP A 61 0.99 -3.75 8.03
C ASP A 61 1.31 -4.77 6.93
N HIS A 62 0.59 -4.69 5.82
CA HIS A 62 0.93 -5.52 4.66
C HIS A 62 2.22 -5.04 3.99
N PHE A 63 2.42 -3.72 3.94
CA PHE A 63 3.60 -3.09 3.33
C PHE A 63 3.94 -1.84 4.13
N ASP A 64 5.03 -1.88 4.89
CA ASP A 64 5.58 -0.73 5.60
C ASP A 64 6.84 -0.22 4.91
N THR A 65 7.02 1.09 4.84
CA THR A 65 8.34 1.64 4.56
C THR A 65 8.67 2.77 5.53
N SER A 66 9.89 2.78 6.02
CA SER A 66 10.44 3.85 6.85
C SER A 66 11.89 4.18 6.44
N GLU A 67 12.50 5.09 7.18
CA GLU A 67 13.93 5.42 7.13
C GLU A 67 14.45 5.80 5.73
N GLY A 68 13.65 6.55 4.99
CA GLY A 68 14.11 7.13 3.74
C GLY A 68 14.08 6.18 2.55
N TYR A 69 13.28 5.10 2.55
CA TYR A 69 13.30 4.11 1.46
C TYR A 69 13.06 4.74 0.07
N ARG A 70 13.90 4.33 -0.89
CA ARG A 70 13.98 4.93 -2.24
C ARG A 70 13.83 3.91 -3.37
N GLY A 71 13.48 2.67 -3.08
CA GLY A 71 13.29 1.64 -4.11
C GLY A 71 11.95 1.74 -4.84
N ARG A 72 11.76 0.83 -5.78
CA ARG A 72 10.57 0.74 -6.64
C ARG A 72 9.96 -0.65 -6.54
N ASN A 73 8.65 -0.72 -6.40
CA ASN A 73 7.92 -1.98 -6.28
C ASN A 73 6.76 -2.04 -7.27
N GLN A 74 6.60 -3.16 -7.96
CA GLN A 74 5.52 -3.37 -8.91
C GLN A 74 4.83 -4.74 -8.79
N PHE A 75 3.51 -4.79 -8.96
CA PHE A 75 2.70 -6.00 -8.81
C PHE A 75 2.71 -6.53 -7.38
N LEU A 76 1.96 -5.84 -6.52
CA LEU A 76 1.82 -6.18 -5.10
C LEU A 76 0.37 -6.56 -4.79
N ILE A 77 0.17 -7.60 -4.00
CA ILE A 77 -1.14 -8.03 -3.53
C ILE A 77 -1.12 -8.05 -2.01
N ALA A 78 -2.08 -7.37 -1.38
CA ALA A 78 -2.40 -7.46 0.03
C ALA A 78 -3.85 -7.91 0.20
N TYR A 79 -4.07 -8.91 1.05
CA TYR A 79 -5.41 -9.34 1.41
C TYR A 79 -5.52 -9.62 2.89
N GLN A 80 -6.53 -9.02 3.50
CA GLN A 80 -6.93 -9.23 4.88
C GLN A 80 -8.38 -9.70 4.94
N SER A 81 -8.64 -10.92 5.39
CA SER A 81 -10.01 -11.38 5.68
C SER A 81 -10.42 -11.09 7.12
N THR A 82 -9.48 -11.13 8.05
CA THR A 82 -9.70 -10.81 9.46
C THR A 82 -8.40 -10.39 10.10
N PHE A 83 -8.42 -9.99 11.37
CA PHE A 83 -7.18 -9.82 12.13
C PHE A 83 -6.83 -11.13 12.82
N LEU A 84 -5.53 -11.44 12.82
CA LEU A 84 -5.04 -12.67 13.39
C LEU A 84 -5.42 -12.73 14.88
N THR A 85 -5.80 -13.92 15.34
CA THR A 85 -5.86 -14.22 16.76
C THR A 85 -4.59 -15.01 17.09
N PRO A 86 -3.59 -14.38 17.73
CA PRO A 86 -2.34 -15.06 18.04
C PRO A 86 -2.59 -16.29 18.93
N ARG A 87 -1.73 -17.30 18.78
CA ARG A 87 -1.73 -18.43 19.70
C ARG A 87 -1.45 -17.94 21.12
N ALA A 88 -2.05 -18.58 22.12
CA ALA A 88 -1.77 -18.29 23.52
C ALA A 88 -0.24 -18.30 23.79
N GLY A 89 0.27 -17.17 24.30
CA GLY A 89 1.70 -16.96 24.59
C GLY A 89 2.55 -16.43 23.43
N ALA A 90 2.01 -16.24 22.23
CA ALA A 90 2.74 -15.80 21.04
C ALA A 90 2.69 -14.28 20.79
N GLY A 91 2.54 -13.45 21.83
CA GLY A 91 2.39 -11.99 21.67
C GLY A 91 1.01 -11.54 21.21
N ALA A 92 0.92 -10.31 20.69
CA ALA A 92 -0.30 -9.66 20.21
C ALA A 92 -0.10 -9.17 18.77
N VAL A 93 -1.22 -9.00 18.04
CA VAL A 93 -1.23 -8.20 16.80
C VAL A 93 -1.15 -6.71 17.14
N SER A 94 -0.75 -5.90 16.16
CA SER A 94 -0.71 -4.45 16.30
C SER A 94 -2.10 -3.84 16.53
N ALA A 95 -2.10 -2.63 17.10
CA ALA A 95 -3.31 -1.85 17.34
C ALA A 95 -3.74 -1.03 16.11
N ASP A 96 -2.84 -0.85 15.14
CA ASP A 96 -3.02 -0.04 13.93
C ASP A 96 -2.66 -0.72 12.60
N PRO A 97 -2.97 -2.00 12.36
CA PRO A 97 -2.65 -2.67 11.10
C PRO A 97 -3.35 -2.06 9.88
N GLN A 98 -2.60 -1.79 8.82
CA GLN A 98 -3.04 -1.16 7.57
C GLN A 98 -2.65 -1.98 6.33
N GLY A 99 -3.23 -1.59 5.19
CA GLY A 99 -2.80 -2.10 3.88
C GLY A 99 -1.43 -1.57 3.45
N PHE A 100 -1.13 -0.34 3.80
CA PHE A 100 0.18 0.27 3.73
C PHE A 100 0.30 1.20 4.93
N GLU A 101 1.43 1.18 5.61
CA GLU A 101 1.89 2.26 6.45
C GLU A 101 3.18 2.80 5.84
N VAL A 102 3.28 4.11 5.66
CA VAL A 102 4.46 4.69 5.02
C VAL A 102 4.91 5.87 5.83
N ASP A 103 6.03 5.65 6.49
CA ASP A 103 6.81 6.64 7.20
C ASP A 103 7.89 7.23 6.30
N GLY A 104 8.02 8.56 6.35
CA GLY A 104 9.11 9.24 5.68
C GLY A 104 10.43 9.06 6.44
N CYS A 105 10.47 9.51 7.68
CA CYS A 105 11.60 9.42 8.61
C CYS A 105 11.05 9.48 10.03
N ASN A 106 11.54 8.62 10.93
CA ASN A 106 11.14 8.62 12.34
C ASN A 106 12.37 8.76 13.27
N GLY A 107 12.19 9.47 14.40
CA GLY A 107 13.23 9.63 15.42
C GLY A 107 14.17 10.82 15.27
N GLY A 108 15.31 10.76 15.98
CA GLY A 108 16.26 11.86 16.11
C GLY A 108 17.01 12.12 14.80
N GLY A 109 16.96 13.37 14.31
CA GLY A 109 17.57 13.75 13.03
C GLY A 109 16.58 13.90 11.87
N CYS A 110 15.32 13.50 12.06
CA CYS A 110 14.22 13.79 11.13
C CYS A 110 13.74 15.24 11.26
N THR A 111 14.66 16.20 11.10
CA THR A 111 14.34 17.62 11.06
C THR A 111 14.01 18.01 9.63
N ALA A 112 12.76 18.41 9.39
CA ALA A 112 12.40 19.05 8.13
C ALA A 112 13.31 20.28 7.93
N PRO A 113 13.91 20.50 6.74
CA PRO A 113 14.70 21.70 6.49
C PRO A 113 13.90 22.95 6.88
N SER A 114 14.53 23.91 7.54
CA SER A 114 13.85 25.14 7.96
C SER A 114 13.23 25.85 6.75
N GLY A 115 11.94 26.18 6.83
CA GLY A 115 11.18 26.77 5.74
C GLY A 115 10.27 25.81 4.97
N ALA A 116 9.61 24.87 5.65
CA ALA A 116 8.71 23.83 5.13
C ALA A 116 7.57 24.25 4.14
N ASN A 117 7.51 25.50 3.69
CA ASN A 117 6.66 26.00 2.59
C ASN A 117 7.45 26.41 1.33
N ALA A 118 8.77 26.46 1.38
CA ALA A 118 9.61 26.62 0.20
C ALA A 118 9.82 25.23 -0.39
N GLN A 119 9.43 25.07 -1.65
CA GLN A 119 9.82 23.99 -2.55
C GLN A 119 11.12 23.34 -2.08
N SER A 120 11.12 22.02 -1.83
CA SER A 120 12.34 21.29 -1.45
C SER A 120 13.43 21.69 -2.43
N ALA A 121 14.44 22.42 -1.94
CA ALA A 121 15.62 22.75 -2.72
C ALA A 121 16.37 21.44 -2.96
N GLY A 122 15.92 20.69 -3.97
CA GLY A 122 16.19 19.26 -4.14
C GLY A 122 15.03 18.40 -3.66
N ARG A 123 14.38 17.69 -4.60
CA ARG A 123 13.37 16.64 -4.37
C ARG A 123 13.91 15.41 -3.61
N ASP A 124 15.11 15.53 -3.07
CA ASP A 124 15.98 14.44 -2.65
C ASP A 124 16.89 14.93 -1.52
N ASP A 125 16.29 15.30 -0.40
CA ASP A 125 17.01 15.62 0.83
C ASP A 125 17.55 14.36 1.53
N GLY A 126 17.43 13.18 0.89
CA GLY A 126 18.00 11.89 1.31
C GLY A 126 17.39 11.27 2.56
N LEU A 127 16.72 12.07 3.39
CA LEU A 127 16.20 11.67 4.70
C LEU A 127 14.82 11.01 4.65
N TRP A 128 13.99 11.35 3.67
CA TRP A 128 12.58 10.94 3.66
C TRP A 128 12.28 9.91 2.58
N THR A 129 11.35 9.01 2.89
CA THR A 129 10.86 8.00 1.96
C THR A 129 10.32 8.64 0.69
N MET A 130 10.88 8.21 -0.45
CA MET A 130 10.54 8.67 -1.81
C MET A 130 10.45 7.47 -2.75
N ASN A 131 9.74 6.44 -2.31
CA ASN A 131 9.54 5.16 -2.99
C ASN A 131 8.66 5.28 -4.25
N MET A 132 8.57 4.18 -5.00
CA MET A 132 7.51 3.96 -5.98
C MET A 132 6.76 2.66 -5.66
N PHE A 133 5.44 2.73 -5.52
CA PHE A 133 4.55 1.58 -5.56
C PHE A 133 3.63 1.69 -6.78
N ALA A 134 3.78 0.77 -7.73
CA ALA A 134 2.99 0.72 -8.95
C ALA A 134 2.20 -0.60 -9.02
N ASN A 135 0.99 -0.57 -9.56
CA ASN A 135 0.20 -1.79 -9.78
C ASN A 135 0.05 -2.64 -8.50
N PHE A 136 -0.53 -2.06 -7.47
CA PHE A 136 -0.85 -2.76 -6.23
C PHE A 136 -2.35 -3.05 -6.11
N THR A 137 -2.71 -4.11 -5.42
CA THR A 137 -4.08 -4.46 -5.05
C THR A 137 -4.12 -4.71 -3.56
N VAL A 138 -4.90 -3.90 -2.83
CA VAL A 138 -5.08 -4.00 -1.38
C VAL A 138 -6.55 -4.27 -1.10
N ILE A 139 -6.84 -5.42 -0.49
CA ILE A 139 -8.19 -5.80 -0.09
C ILE A 139 -8.24 -5.93 1.43
N GLY A 140 -9.03 -5.06 2.05
CA GLY A 140 -9.23 -5.07 3.50
C GLY A 140 -10.31 -6.03 3.99
N THR A 141 -10.50 -5.98 5.31
CA THR A 141 -11.43 -6.82 6.09
C THR A 141 -12.90 -6.46 5.95
N GLY A 142 -13.24 -5.30 5.38
CA GLY A 142 -14.61 -4.80 5.29
C GLY A 142 -15.26 -4.68 6.67
N SER A 143 -16.31 -5.49 6.92
CA SER A 143 -17.07 -5.46 8.17
C SER A 143 -16.49 -6.30 9.31
N ALA A 144 -15.39 -7.05 9.10
CA ALA A 144 -14.82 -7.86 10.19
C ALA A 144 -14.25 -6.97 11.30
N THR A 145 -14.28 -7.44 12.55
CA THR A 145 -13.76 -6.71 13.72
C THR A 145 -12.32 -6.25 13.48
N THR A 146 -12.05 -4.96 13.64
CA THR A 146 -10.72 -4.36 13.45
C THR A 146 -10.16 -3.80 14.75
N PRO A 147 -8.84 -3.78 14.94
CA PRO A 147 -8.20 -3.01 15.99
C PRO A 147 -8.58 -1.52 15.97
N ALA A 148 -8.32 -0.85 17.09
CA ALA A 148 -8.81 0.52 17.35
C ALA A 148 -8.34 1.56 16.34
N ASN A 149 -7.16 1.35 15.74
CA ASN A 149 -6.55 2.29 14.80
C ASN A 149 -6.26 1.66 13.41
N GLY A 150 -6.56 0.36 13.23
CA GLY A 150 -6.30 -0.38 11.99
C GLY A 150 -7.45 -0.37 10.99
N GLY A 151 -7.20 -0.90 9.80
CA GLY A 151 -8.20 -1.09 8.73
C GLY A 151 -8.28 0.05 7.71
N VAL A 152 -7.23 0.88 7.62
CA VAL A 152 -7.00 1.83 6.52
C VAL A 152 -6.26 1.13 5.38
N GLY A 153 -6.61 1.45 4.13
CA GLY A 153 -5.94 0.87 2.98
C GLY A 153 -4.51 1.38 2.77
N MET A 154 -4.25 2.65 3.07
CA MET A 154 -2.93 3.28 2.99
C MET A 154 -2.84 4.47 3.92
N VAL A 155 -1.89 4.44 4.85
CA VAL A 155 -1.50 5.56 5.70
C VAL A 155 -0.19 6.13 5.19
N LEU A 156 -0.17 7.43 4.90
CA LEU A 156 1.02 8.16 4.47
C LEU A 156 1.30 9.23 5.53
N ARG A 157 2.43 9.11 6.23
CA ARG A 157 2.71 9.96 7.41
C ARG A 157 4.20 10.25 7.54
N ARG A 158 4.57 11.05 8.55
CA ARG A 158 5.95 11.39 8.93
C ARG A 158 6.82 11.83 7.74
N GLY A 159 6.30 12.73 6.91
CA GLY A 159 7.04 13.33 5.81
C GLY A 159 7.20 12.46 4.57
N THR A 160 6.35 11.45 4.41
CA THR A 160 6.30 10.58 3.23
C THR A 160 6.16 11.36 1.92
N GLY A 161 6.95 10.96 0.94
CA GLY A 161 6.80 11.33 -0.47
C GLY A 161 6.73 10.09 -1.36
N GLY A 162 7.12 10.21 -2.62
CA GLY A 162 7.13 9.11 -3.58
C GLY A 162 5.89 9.04 -4.47
N TYR A 163 5.68 7.88 -5.08
CA TYR A 163 4.66 7.68 -6.12
C TYR A 163 3.87 6.39 -5.88
N TYR A 164 2.56 6.51 -5.88
CA TYR A 164 1.60 5.44 -5.61
C TYR A 164 0.55 5.46 -6.72
N PHE A 165 0.66 4.56 -7.68
CA PHE A 165 -0.19 4.63 -8.87
C PHE A 165 -0.54 3.30 -9.52
N ASN A 166 -1.56 3.36 -10.40
CA ASN A 166 -2.19 2.20 -11.00
C ASN A 166 -2.66 1.18 -9.94
N GLY A 167 -3.01 1.63 -8.74
CA GLY A 167 -3.42 0.78 -7.63
C GLY A 167 -4.91 0.54 -7.57
N VAL A 168 -5.29 -0.49 -6.82
CA VAL A 168 -6.65 -0.78 -6.37
C VAL A 168 -6.61 -0.91 -4.86
N ILE A 169 -7.43 -0.14 -4.16
CA ILE A 169 -7.65 -0.31 -2.72
C ILE A 169 -9.14 -0.50 -2.53
N ALA A 170 -9.53 -1.65 -1.98
CA ALA A 170 -10.93 -1.98 -1.82
C ALA A 170 -11.25 -2.71 -0.52
N ARG A 171 -12.53 -2.70 -0.13
CA ARG A 171 -13.04 -3.39 1.07
C ARG A 171 -12.32 -3.01 2.35
N THR A 172 -11.89 -1.76 2.49
CA THR A 172 -11.24 -1.28 3.71
C THR A 172 -12.28 -1.08 4.81
N ALA A 173 -11.96 -1.40 6.06
CA ALA A 173 -12.87 -1.17 7.17
C ALA A 173 -13.08 0.33 7.46
N ARG A 174 -12.01 1.13 7.49
CA ARG A 174 -12.09 2.55 7.93
C ARG A 174 -12.06 3.56 6.80
N GLN A 175 -11.03 3.51 5.96
CA GLN A 175 -10.88 4.40 4.81
C GLN A 175 -9.85 3.85 3.83
N ALA A 176 -9.88 4.31 2.59
CA ALA A 176 -8.90 3.88 1.60
C ALA A 176 -7.54 4.55 1.83
N ILE A 177 -7.53 5.86 2.08
CA ILE A 177 -6.29 6.63 2.28
C ILE A 177 -6.42 7.56 3.48
N SER A 178 -5.36 7.59 4.29
CA SER A 178 -5.14 8.60 5.33
C SER A 178 -3.78 9.28 5.12
N MET A 179 -3.74 10.61 5.05
CA MET A 179 -2.52 11.39 4.90
C MET A 179 -2.33 12.29 6.11
N ARG A 180 -1.31 11.98 6.90
CA ARG A 180 -1.05 12.59 8.20
C ARG A 180 0.20 13.49 8.13
N ASP A 181 0.26 14.42 9.07
CA ASP A 181 1.36 15.36 9.30
C ASP A 181 1.55 16.44 8.23
N SER A 182 1.91 17.63 8.69
CA SER A 182 2.08 18.81 7.84
C SER A 182 3.19 18.61 6.79
N THR A 183 4.27 17.90 7.14
CA THR A 183 5.38 17.63 6.21
C THR A 183 4.94 16.76 5.03
N THR A 184 4.17 15.69 5.28
CA THR A 184 3.61 14.83 4.22
C THR A 184 2.66 15.62 3.33
N ASN A 185 1.78 16.42 3.95
CA ASN A 185 0.88 17.30 3.20
C ASN A 185 1.64 18.31 2.35
N ASN A 186 2.70 18.92 2.86
CA ASN A 186 3.49 19.88 2.08
C ASN A 186 4.13 19.21 0.86
N ARG A 187 4.67 17.99 1.01
CA ARG A 187 5.16 17.20 -0.14
C ARG A 187 4.06 16.91 -1.15
N PHE A 188 2.85 16.61 -0.69
CA PHE A 188 1.68 16.38 -1.54
C PHE A 188 1.23 17.64 -2.29
N GLN A 189 1.15 18.78 -1.61
CA GLN A 189 0.70 20.06 -2.18
C GLN A 189 1.72 20.65 -3.15
N VAL A 190 3.01 20.38 -2.96
CA VAL A 190 4.09 20.95 -3.79
C VAL A 190 4.44 20.01 -4.94
N ASP A 191 5.26 18.97 -4.75
CA ASP A 191 5.79 18.21 -5.90
C ASP A 191 6.40 16.84 -5.59
N SER A 192 6.26 16.32 -4.38
CA SER A 192 7.09 15.20 -3.91
C SER A 192 6.29 14.00 -3.40
N LEU A 193 4.96 14.11 -3.27
CA LEU A 193 4.06 12.97 -3.04
C LEU A 193 3.00 12.90 -4.14
N PHE A 194 2.96 11.78 -4.87
CA PHE A 194 2.02 11.51 -5.95
C PHE A 194 1.21 10.26 -5.65
N VAL A 195 -0.07 10.44 -5.37
CA VAL A 195 -1.03 9.35 -5.23
C VAL A 195 -1.99 9.45 -6.39
N LYS A 196 -1.74 8.74 -7.48
CA LYS A 196 -2.35 9.00 -8.79
C LYS A 196 -2.94 7.75 -9.43
N ASN A 197 -4.04 7.90 -10.16
CA ASN A 197 -4.56 6.82 -11.00
C ASN A 197 -4.88 5.54 -10.22
N ASN A 198 -5.37 5.70 -8.99
CA ASN A 198 -5.81 4.61 -8.14
C ASN A 198 -7.32 4.45 -8.24
N TYR A 199 -7.80 3.23 -8.07
CA TYR A 199 -9.22 2.90 -8.03
C TYR A 199 -9.63 2.49 -6.61
N PHE A 200 -10.65 3.14 -6.07
CA PHE A 200 -11.17 2.90 -4.74
C PHE A 200 -12.58 2.33 -4.82
N ALA A 201 -12.83 1.19 -4.18
CA ALA A 201 -14.15 0.57 -4.15
C ALA A 201 -14.47 0.00 -2.78
N GLU A 202 -15.73 0.04 -2.35
CA GLU A 202 -16.13 -0.58 -1.07
C GLU A 202 -15.26 -0.13 0.12
N ALA A 203 -14.83 1.14 0.15
CA ALA A 203 -14.00 1.66 1.23
C ALA A 203 -14.85 2.13 2.42
N GLY A 204 -14.22 2.24 3.61
CA GLY A 204 -14.87 2.74 4.82
C GLY A 204 -16.12 1.98 5.25
N VAL A 205 -16.12 0.65 5.13
CA VAL A 205 -17.29 -0.19 5.42
C VAL A 205 -17.84 0.01 6.85
N GLN A 206 -16.97 0.26 7.83
CA GLN A 206 -17.33 0.53 9.23
C GLN A 206 -17.35 2.03 9.56
N ASN A 207 -17.10 2.88 8.58
CA ASN A 207 -16.99 4.33 8.73
C ASN A 207 -17.80 5.04 7.64
N SER A 208 -19.05 4.58 7.43
CA SER A 208 -20.03 5.23 6.55
C SER A 208 -19.55 5.49 5.11
N GLY A 209 -18.74 4.60 4.55
CA GLY A 209 -18.26 4.73 3.16
C GLY A 209 -17.14 5.75 2.97
N VAL A 210 -16.47 6.20 4.04
CA VAL A 210 -15.36 7.16 3.94
C VAL A 210 -14.21 6.55 3.13
N VAL A 211 -13.78 7.26 2.07
CA VAL A 211 -12.66 6.85 1.21
C VAL A 211 -11.38 7.59 1.60
N PHE A 212 -11.51 8.88 1.94
CA PHE A 212 -10.43 9.84 2.16
C PHE A 212 -10.64 10.55 3.50
N ASP A 213 -9.58 11.10 4.09
CA ASP A 213 -9.72 11.83 5.36
C ASP A 213 -10.73 13.00 5.23
N PRO A 214 -11.61 13.19 6.22
CA PRO A 214 -12.53 14.33 6.22
C PRO A 214 -11.79 15.65 6.50
N ALA A 215 -12.39 16.76 6.06
CA ALA A 215 -11.84 18.09 6.31
C ALA A 215 -11.63 18.35 7.81
N GLY A 216 -10.49 18.95 8.17
CA GLY A 216 -10.15 19.34 9.54
C GLY A 216 -9.60 18.23 10.43
N THR A 217 -9.41 17.00 9.93
CA THR A 217 -8.78 15.90 10.68
C THR A 217 -7.32 15.73 10.27
N ASN A 218 -7.12 15.33 9.02
CA ASN A 218 -5.86 15.08 8.35
C ASN A 218 -5.86 15.87 7.02
N PHE A 219 -4.94 15.60 6.10
CA PHE A 219 -4.75 16.43 4.91
C PHE A 219 -5.24 15.79 3.59
N GLY A 220 -5.44 14.48 3.58
CA GLY A 220 -5.74 13.70 2.38
C GLY A 220 -7.19 13.76 1.92
N GLN A 221 -7.81 14.94 1.83
CA GLN A 221 -9.19 15.08 1.37
C GLN A 221 -9.34 14.82 -0.14
N GLN A 222 -10.52 14.36 -0.56
CA GLN A 222 -10.85 14.16 -1.97
C GLN A 222 -10.59 15.40 -2.85
N THR A 223 -10.96 16.60 -2.34
CA THR A 223 -10.76 17.86 -3.05
C THR A 223 -9.28 18.17 -3.31
N ALA A 224 -8.39 17.75 -2.40
CA ALA A 224 -6.96 17.95 -2.53
C ALA A 224 -6.36 17.07 -3.64
N PHE A 225 -6.83 15.82 -3.77
CA PHE A 225 -6.48 14.95 -4.89
C PHE A 225 -6.99 15.49 -6.24
N ALA A 226 -8.24 15.96 -6.27
CA ALA A 226 -8.84 16.53 -7.47
C ALA A 226 -8.08 17.79 -7.94
N ALA A 227 -7.74 18.70 -7.03
CA ALA A 227 -6.98 19.92 -7.33
C ALA A 227 -5.59 19.64 -7.93
N ARG A 228 -5.01 18.49 -7.59
CA ARG A 228 -3.69 18.05 -8.06
C ARG A 228 -3.76 17.23 -9.36
N ASN A 229 -4.96 17.08 -9.96
CA ASN A 229 -5.22 16.20 -11.10
C ASN A 229 -4.66 14.78 -10.88
N GLN A 230 -4.79 14.31 -9.64
CA GLN A 230 -4.54 12.93 -9.31
C GLN A 230 -5.77 12.17 -9.80
N ILE A 231 -5.64 11.43 -10.91
CA ILE A 231 -6.73 10.75 -11.64
C ILE A 231 -7.28 9.56 -10.83
N ASN A 232 -7.57 9.79 -9.56
CA ASN A 232 -8.08 8.81 -8.63
C ASN A 232 -9.59 8.67 -8.83
N GLU A 233 -10.05 7.43 -8.92
CA GLU A 233 -11.45 7.12 -9.17
C GLU A 233 -12.06 6.45 -7.95
N VAL A 234 -13.19 6.97 -7.52
CA VAL A 234 -14.02 6.37 -6.47
C VAL A 234 -15.18 5.69 -7.16
N ALA A 235 -15.31 4.38 -6.94
CA ALA A 235 -16.39 3.59 -7.50
C ALA A 235 -17.75 4.02 -6.95
N ALA A 236 -18.81 3.76 -7.73
CA ALA A 236 -20.16 3.84 -7.21
C ALA A 236 -20.35 2.85 -6.04
N SER A 237 -21.27 3.14 -5.11
CA SER A 237 -21.52 2.31 -3.93
C SER A 237 -21.99 0.89 -4.23
N THR A 238 -22.43 0.62 -5.47
CA THR A 238 -22.83 -0.71 -5.95
C THR A 238 -21.65 -1.58 -6.38
N VAL A 239 -20.47 -1.00 -6.59
CA VAL A 239 -19.26 -1.73 -6.98
C VAL A 239 -18.59 -2.29 -5.73
N THR A 240 -18.61 -3.61 -5.61
CA THR A 240 -17.93 -4.35 -4.54
C THR A 240 -16.53 -4.77 -4.96
N ALA A 241 -15.63 -5.01 -4.02
CA ALA A 241 -14.32 -5.59 -4.27
C ALA A 241 -14.45 -6.91 -5.05
N ALA A 242 -15.40 -7.77 -4.67
CA ALA A 242 -15.64 -9.04 -5.36
C ALA A 242 -15.99 -8.87 -6.84
N SER A 243 -16.72 -7.80 -7.20
CA SER A 243 -17.07 -7.53 -8.59
C SER A 243 -15.88 -7.11 -9.46
N LEU A 244 -14.76 -6.68 -8.85
CA LEU A 244 -13.58 -6.23 -9.58
C LEU A 244 -12.74 -7.38 -10.14
N PHE A 245 -12.81 -8.56 -9.54
CA PHE A 245 -11.89 -9.67 -9.79
C PHE A 245 -12.62 -10.93 -10.25
N THR A 246 -11.94 -11.76 -11.03
CA THR A 246 -12.50 -13.00 -11.57
C THR A 246 -12.91 -13.97 -10.47
N THR A 247 -12.12 -14.06 -9.39
CA THR A 247 -12.49 -14.85 -8.21
C THR A 247 -11.95 -14.18 -6.95
N LEU A 248 -12.81 -13.38 -6.33
CA LEU A 248 -12.63 -12.86 -4.98
C LEU A 248 -13.94 -13.06 -4.20
N PRO A 249 -13.94 -13.73 -3.04
CA PRO A 249 -15.13 -13.90 -2.22
C PRO A 249 -15.75 -12.56 -1.82
N ALA A 250 -17.08 -12.43 -1.90
CA ALA A 250 -17.81 -11.24 -1.45
C ALA A 250 -17.63 -11.00 0.06
N THR A 251 -17.82 -12.06 0.84
CA THR A 251 -17.48 -12.07 2.26
C THR A 251 -16.01 -12.44 2.42
N PRO A 252 -15.24 -11.76 3.28
CA PRO A 252 -13.85 -12.14 3.50
C PRO A 252 -13.76 -13.57 4.07
N THR A 253 -12.97 -14.41 3.39
CA THR A 253 -12.70 -15.79 3.81
C THR A 253 -11.23 -16.12 3.66
N ASN A 254 -10.80 -17.17 4.36
CA ASN A 254 -9.46 -17.72 4.22
C ASN A 254 -9.44 -18.98 3.35
N GLY A 255 -8.24 -19.39 2.92
CA GLY A 255 -8.05 -20.61 2.12
C GLY A 255 -8.70 -20.56 0.74
N ALA A 256 -9.21 -19.41 0.32
CA ALA A 256 -9.90 -19.26 -0.94
C ALA A 256 -8.92 -19.35 -2.12
N SER A 257 -9.37 -19.98 -3.20
CA SER A 257 -8.65 -19.94 -4.47
C SER A 257 -8.93 -18.59 -5.13
N PHE A 258 -8.00 -17.64 -4.98
CA PHE A 258 -8.14 -16.31 -5.56
C PHE A 258 -7.70 -16.26 -7.03
N ASP A 259 -8.47 -15.53 -7.82
CA ASP A 259 -8.09 -15.10 -9.17
C ASP A 259 -8.14 -13.57 -9.21
N TRP A 260 -6.97 -12.98 -9.02
CA TRP A 260 -6.74 -11.54 -8.99
C TRP A 260 -6.87 -10.87 -10.36
N SER A 261 -7.09 -11.63 -11.44
CA SER A 261 -7.33 -11.04 -12.77
C SER A 261 -8.60 -10.18 -12.72
N PRO A 262 -8.60 -8.97 -13.32
CA PRO A 262 -9.81 -8.18 -13.46
C PRO A 262 -10.96 -9.00 -14.06
N ALA A 263 -12.15 -8.92 -13.46
CA ALA A 263 -13.35 -9.56 -14.01
C ALA A 263 -13.73 -8.99 -15.39
N ALA A 264 -14.57 -9.70 -16.14
CA ALA A 264 -15.15 -9.18 -17.37
C ALA A 264 -15.90 -7.86 -17.08
N SER A 265 -15.66 -6.83 -17.89
CA SER A 265 -16.21 -5.47 -17.72
C SER A 265 -15.78 -4.74 -16.44
N SER A 266 -14.82 -5.28 -15.70
CA SER A 266 -14.29 -4.61 -14.51
C SER A 266 -13.64 -3.27 -14.88
N PRO A 267 -13.96 -2.17 -14.17
CA PRO A 267 -13.39 -0.85 -14.46
C PRO A 267 -11.88 -0.77 -14.19
N ILE A 268 -11.30 -1.74 -13.48
CA ILE A 268 -9.85 -1.83 -13.26
C ILE A 268 -9.12 -2.54 -14.41
N ALA A 269 -9.83 -3.19 -15.33
CA ALA A 269 -9.25 -3.80 -16.53
C ALA A 269 -8.70 -2.75 -17.53
N THR A 270 -9.07 -1.48 -17.36
CA THR A 270 -8.59 -0.35 -18.18
C THR A 270 -8.24 0.85 -17.29
N GLY A 271 -7.96 2.00 -17.90
CA GLY A 271 -7.73 3.26 -17.16
C GLY A 271 -6.38 3.33 -16.44
N GLY A 272 -5.44 2.43 -16.72
CA GLY A 272 -4.08 2.52 -16.21
C GLY A 272 -3.27 3.62 -16.90
N LEU A 273 -2.21 4.10 -16.24
CA LEU A 273 -1.18 4.93 -16.85
C LEU A 273 -0.38 4.09 -17.85
N SER A 274 -0.83 4.06 -19.11
CA SER A 274 -0.24 3.30 -20.22
C SER A 274 1.05 3.89 -20.77
N ALA A 275 1.40 5.11 -20.35
CA ALA A 275 2.69 5.75 -20.59
C ALA A 275 3.01 6.73 -19.46
N PHE A 276 4.30 6.94 -19.19
CA PHE A 276 4.75 7.92 -18.18
C PHE A 276 5.14 9.27 -18.78
N THR A 277 5.09 9.42 -20.11
CA THR A 277 5.56 10.60 -20.83
C THR A 277 4.87 11.91 -20.42
N ALA A 278 3.63 11.83 -19.92
CA ALA A 278 2.89 12.96 -19.40
C ALA A 278 3.41 13.48 -18.04
N ASP A 279 4.21 12.69 -17.32
CA ASP A 279 4.86 13.09 -16.07
C ASP A 279 6.35 12.70 -16.08
N PRO A 280 7.26 13.64 -16.39
CA PRO A 280 8.70 13.35 -16.45
C PRO A 280 9.27 12.90 -15.12
N ARG A 281 8.59 13.19 -13.99
CA ARG A 281 9.00 12.77 -12.65
C ARG A 281 8.78 11.27 -12.46
N ILE A 282 7.62 10.77 -12.91
CA ILE A 282 7.35 9.32 -12.94
C ILE A 282 8.30 8.65 -13.91
N THR A 283 8.50 9.19 -15.12
CA THR A 283 9.40 8.60 -16.12
C THR A 283 10.83 8.45 -15.58
N ALA A 284 11.37 9.51 -14.97
CA ALA A 284 12.73 9.50 -14.42
C ALA A 284 12.89 8.49 -13.29
N ARG A 285 11.89 8.38 -12.40
CA ARG A 285 11.94 7.46 -11.26
C ARG A 285 11.69 6.00 -11.66
N ALA A 286 10.75 5.77 -12.58
CA ALA A 286 10.40 4.44 -13.08
C ALA A 286 11.62 3.72 -13.68
N GLY A 287 12.43 4.46 -14.45
CA GLY A 287 13.52 3.88 -15.23
C GLY A 287 13.03 2.75 -16.13
N THR A 288 13.78 1.66 -16.20
CA THR A 288 13.39 0.45 -16.94
C THR A 288 12.69 -0.60 -16.07
N PHE A 289 12.65 -0.41 -14.74
CA PHE A 289 12.15 -1.41 -13.80
C PHE A 289 10.63 -1.41 -13.74
N ILE A 290 10.02 -0.22 -13.60
CA ILE A 290 8.57 -0.06 -13.56
C ILE A 290 8.04 0.07 -14.98
N THR A 291 7.16 -0.84 -15.38
CA THR A 291 6.54 -0.82 -16.71
C THR A 291 5.16 -0.18 -16.67
N PRO A 292 4.79 0.73 -17.58
CA PRO A 292 3.44 1.27 -17.63
C PRO A 292 2.42 0.19 -17.96
N THR A 293 1.19 0.33 -17.44
CA THR A 293 0.10 -0.63 -17.67
C THR A 293 -1.16 0.10 -18.09
N ALA A 294 -1.92 -0.47 -19.03
CA ALA A 294 -3.21 0.07 -19.44
C ALA A 294 -4.36 -0.23 -18.46
N TYR A 295 -4.08 -0.97 -17.39
CA TYR A 295 -5.01 -1.39 -16.33
C TYR A 295 -4.53 -0.92 -14.95
N ARG A 296 -5.41 -1.00 -13.96
CA ARG A 296 -5.14 -0.74 -12.54
C ARG A 296 -5.17 -2.05 -11.75
N GLY A 297 -4.42 -2.09 -10.66
CA GLY A 297 -4.23 -3.29 -9.85
C GLY A 297 -3.01 -4.10 -10.25
N ALA A 298 -2.77 -5.18 -9.50
CA ALA A 298 -1.58 -6.00 -9.61
C ALA A 298 -1.62 -7.02 -10.76
N ALA A 299 -2.79 -7.26 -11.36
CA ALA A 299 -3.00 -8.31 -12.35
C ALA A 299 -3.48 -7.76 -13.69
N ALA A 300 -2.90 -8.27 -14.77
CA ALA A 300 -3.29 -7.89 -16.13
C ALA A 300 -4.62 -8.57 -16.54
N PRO A 301 -5.51 -7.86 -17.23
CA PRO A 301 -6.72 -8.47 -17.81
C PRO A 301 -6.32 -9.49 -18.89
N GLY A 302 -6.70 -10.75 -18.69
CA GLY A 302 -6.37 -11.85 -19.62
C GLY A 302 -4.87 -12.19 -19.71
N GLY A 303 -4.04 -11.66 -18.81
CA GLY A 303 -2.60 -11.91 -18.79
C GLY A 303 -2.20 -13.15 -18.00
N ALA A 304 -0.89 -13.37 -17.89
CA ALA A 304 -0.34 -14.42 -17.06
C ALA A 304 -0.67 -14.17 -15.57
N LYS A 305 -1.18 -15.19 -14.90
CA LYS A 305 -1.46 -15.18 -13.46
C LYS A 305 -0.16 -15.35 -12.69
N TRP A 306 0.60 -14.27 -12.53
CA TRP A 306 1.95 -14.32 -11.97
C TRP A 306 1.99 -14.83 -10.53
N TRP A 307 0.86 -14.81 -9.79
CA TRP A 307 0.72 -15.36 -8.44
C TRP A 307 0.44 -16.87 -8.41
N ALA A 308 0.06 -17.48 -9.55
CA ALA A 308 -0.36 -18.88 -9.58
C ALA A 308 0.84 -19.83 -9.35
N ASN A 309 0.56 -20.98 -8.73
CA ASN A 309 1.48 -22.11 -8.51
C ASN A 309 2.60 -21.92 -7.48
N TRP A 310 2.71 -20.74 -6.85
CA TRP A 310 3.68 -20.53 -5.77
C TRP A 310 3.11 -19.80 -4.54
N THR A 311 1.90 -19.23 -4.63
CA THR A 311 1.21 -18.65 -3.47
C THR A 311 0.31 -19.65 -2.75
N ASN A 312 0.28 -19.58 -1.41
CA ASN A 312 -0.64 -20.30 -0.54
C ASN A 312 -1.57 -19.32 0.21
N TYR A 313 -2.85 -19.67 0.35
CA TYR A 313 -3.83 -18.85 1.08
C TYR A 313 -4.52 -19.61 2.23
N ALA A 314 -4.09 -20.85 2.51
CA ALA A 314 -4.60 -21.58 3.66
C ALA A 314 -4.06 -20.97 4.96
N ARG A 315 -4.92 -20.89 5.99
CA ARG A 315 -4.48 -20.73 7.38
C ARG A 315 -4.43 -22.14 7.99
N ASN A 316 -3.31 -22.50 8.59
CA ASN A 316 -3.19 -23.70 9.41
C ASN A 316 -3.62 -23.40 10.85
#